data_AF-A0A358I5E0-F1
#
_entry.id   AF-A0A358I5E0-F1
#
_cell.length_a   1.000
_cell.length_b   1.000
_cell.length_c   1.000
_cell.angle_alpha   90.00
_cell.angle_beta   90.00
_cell.angle_gamma   90.00
#
_symmetry.space_group_name_H-M   'P 1'
#
loop_
_entity.id
_entity.type
_entity.pdbx_description
1 polymer ?
#
loop_
_entity_poly.entity_id
_entity_poly.type
_entity_poly.pdbx_seq_one_letter_code
_entity_poly.pdbx_strand_id
1 'polypeptide(L)'
;MSDKLVLDLETKQSFDEVGGFHNTAKLDVSLCGVYSYEHDQYRAFKEPEFAELGDWLKSASLIIGFNSKSFDFTVLQKYYKFKLSKLPHLDILEEISRTLGHRLKLESLAQSTLGEGKSGTGLDAIWYYKNNQWDKLEKYCLDDVRVTKEVYEYGKRHGHLWYDKMGHKEPIPVRWGNGENIRELLVKSFKNGEQVEIDYLKTETEERQKVTIDIKHISQNQVQAFCQRRQAIKVFNIDKIINVQTVGRQEHFQSKLF
;
A
#
# COMPACT_ATOMS: atom_id res chain seq x y z
N MET A 1 2.87 9.74 -19.39
CA MET A 1 3.49 8.55 -18.74
C MET A 1 2.45 7.44 -18.81
N SER A 2 2.80 6.16 -18.67
CA SER A 2 1.78 5.11 -18.62
C SER A 2 1.36 4.90 -17.17
N ASP A 3 0.05 4.87 -16.92
CA ASP A 3 -0.53 4.84 -15.58
C ASP A 3 -0.13 3.58 -14.78
N LYS A 4 -0.22 3.65 -13.46
CA LYS A 4 -0.26 2.47 -12.59
C LYS A 4 -1.63 2.39 -11.96
N LEU A 5 -2.15 1.18 -11.83
CA LEU A 5 -3.48 0.97 -11.26
C LEU A 5 -3.37 0.10 -10.02
N VAL A 6 -4.07 0.46 -8.96
CA VAL A 6 -4.38 -0.47 -7.86
C VAL A 6 -5.82 -0.91 -8.01
N LEU A 7 -6.14 -2.18 -7.86
CA LEU A 7 -7.51 -2.65 -7.97
C LEU A 7 -7.87 -3.74 -6.98
N ASP A 8 -9.18 -3.85 -6.79
CA ASP A 8 -9.88 -4.90 -6.07
C ASP A 8 -11.25 -5.09 -6.74
N LEU A 9 -11.90 -6.24 -6.55
CA LEU A 9 -13.25 -6.48 -7.05
C LEU A 9 -14.12 -7.23 -6.07
N GLU A 10 -15.42 -7.00 -6.23
CA GLU A 10 -16.47 -7.67 -5.49
C GLU A 10 -17.32 -8.53 -6.42
N THR A 11 -17.88 -9.61 -5.88
CA THR A 11 -18.67 -10.57 -6.65
C THR A 11 -20.17 -10.45 -6.36
N LYS A 12 -20.98 -10.92 -7.30
CA LYS A 12 -22.45 -10.99 -7.14
C LYS A 12 -22.89 -12.20 -6.33
N GLN A 13 -22.09 -13.26 -6.36
CA GLN A 13 -22.37 -14.56 -5.74
C GLN A 13 -21.28 -14.95 -4.75
N SER A 14 -21.63 -15.80 -3.79
CA SER A 14 -20.67 -16.49 -2.93
C SER A 14 -20.02 -17.68 -3.64
N PHE A 15 -18.96 -18.23 -3.05
CA PHE A 15 -18.37 -19.48 -3.55
C PHE A 15 -19.36 -20.63 -3.53
N ASP A 16 -20.19 -20.75 -2.50
CA ASP A 16 -21.17 -21.84 -2.38
C ASP A 16 -22.19 -21.79 -3.53
N GLU A 17 -22.61 -20.59 -3.93
CA GLU A 17 -23.55 -20.38 -5.03
C GLU A 17 -22.99 -20.82 -6.40
N VAL A 18 -21.66 -20.84 -6.56
CA VAL A 18 -21.00 -21.36 -7.78
C VAL A 18 -20.45 -22.78 -7.62
N GLY A 19 -20.72 -23.45 -6.51
CA GLY A 19 -20.29 -24.82 -6.23
C GLY A 19 -18.84 -24.93 -5.71
N GLY A 20 -18.35 -23.91 -5.03
CA GLY A 20 -17.07 -23.89 -4.30
C GLY A 20 -15.94 -23.12 -5.00
N PHE A 21 -14.82 -22.94 -4.29
CA PHE A 21 -13.67 -22.11 -4.72
C PHE A 21 -13.07 -22.52 -6.07
N HIS A 22 -13.06 -23.82 -6.41
CA HIS A 22 -12.56 -24.31 -7.70
C HIS A 22 -13.34 -23.75 -8.91
N ASN A 23 -14.53 -23.20 -8.68
CA ASN A 23 -15.36 -22.56 -9.69
C ASN A 23 -15.26 -21.02 -9.69
N THR A 24 -14.17 -20.44 -9.18
CA THR A 24 -13.95 -18.98 -9.12
C THR A 24 -14.27 -18.27 -10.45
N ALA A 25 -13.91 -18.84 -11.60
CA ALA A 25 -14.20 -18.26 -12.92
C ALA A 25 -15.70 -18.15 -13.27
N LYS A 26 -16.59 -18.82 -12.53
CA LYS A 26 -18.05 -18.73 -12.71
C LYS A 26 -18.66 -17.52 -12.00
N LEU A 27 -17.97 -16.93 -11.03
CA LEU A 27 -18.44 -15.73 -10.31
C LEU A 27 -18.61 -14.57 -11.27
N ASP A 28 -19.66 -13.78 -11.11
CA ASP A 28 -19.85 -12.49 -11.78
C ASP A 28 -19.36 -11.36 -10.89
N VAL A 29 -18.84 -10.31 -11.51
CA VAL A 29 -18.34 -9.12 -10.81
C VAL A 29 -19.51 -8.17 -10.54
N SER A 30 -19.71 -7.78 -9.29
CA SER A 30 -20.67 -6.74 -8.90
C SER A 30 -20.08 -5.35 -9.08
N LEU A 31 -18.81 -5.17 -8.71
CA LEU A 31 -18.08 -3.91 -8.77
C LEU A 31 -16.57 -4.17 -8.89
N CYS A 32 -15.84 -3.31 -9.61
CA CYS A 32 -14.38 -3.27 -9.57
C CYS A 32 -13.92 -1.88 -9.15
N GLY A 33 -13.22 -1.79 -8.03
CA GLY A 33 -12.61 -0.57 -7.53
C GLY A 33 -11.20 -0.40 -8.11
N VAL A 34 -10.85 0.82 -8.50
CA VAL A 34 -9.54 1.16 -9.05
C VAL A 34 -9.04 2.48 -8.50
N TYR A 35 -7.75 2.56 -8.20
CA TYR A 35 -7.02 3.81 -8.02
C TYR A 35 -6.06 4.01 -9.18
N SER A 36 -6.12 5.17 -9.83
CA SER A 36 -5.20 5.61 -10.88
C SER A 36 -4.15 6.54 -10.30
N TYR A 37 -2.87 6.24 -10.54
CA TYR A 37 -1.76 7.12 -10.12
C TYR A 37 -1.62 8.34 -11.04
N GLU A 38 -1.91 8.20 -12.32
CA GLU A 38 -1.86 9.29 -13.30
C GLU A 38 -2.93 10.36 -13.02
N HIS A 39 -4.12 9.93 -12.63
CA HIS A 39 -5.24 10.83 -12.35
C HIS A 39 -5.42 11.17 -10.86
N ASP A 40 -4.64 10.53 -9.97
CA ASP A 40 -4.77 10.62 -8.51
C ASP A 40 -6.22 10.48 -8.02
N GLN A 41 -6.93 9.48 -8.54
CA GLN A 41 -8.36 9.30 -8.27
C GLN A 41 -8.72 7.84 -8.00
N TYR A 42 -9.70 7.67 -7.12
CA TYR A 42 -10.41 6.40 -6.93
C TYR A 42 -11.65 6.38 -7.81
N ARG A 43 -11.93 5.23 -8.41
CA ARG A 43 -13.13 5.01 -9.21
C ARG A 43 -13.65 3.59 -9.04
N ALA A 44 -14.96 3.48 -8.90
CA ALA A 44 -15.67 2.22 -8.89
C ALA A 44 -16.35 2.00 -10.26
N PHE A 45 -16.14 0.85 -10.87
CA PHE A 45 -16.73 0.47 -12.15
C PHE A 45 -17.79 -0.61 -11.95
N LYS A 46 -19.00 -0.36 -12.43
CA LYS A 46 -20.04 -1.39 -12.56
C LYS A 46 -19.92 -2.07 -13.91
N GLU A 47 -20.55 -3.23 -14.06
CA GLU A 47 -20.46 -4.05 -15.29
C GLU A 47 -20.70 -3.27 -16.61
N PRO A 48 -21.67 -2.34 -16.72
CA PRO A 48 -21.85 -1.55 -17.95
C PRO A 48 -20.63 -0.69 -18.32
N GLU A 49 -19.76 -0.37 -17.37
CA GLU A 49 -18.57 0.47 -17.53
C GLU A 49 -17.30 -0.36 -17.77
N PHE A 50 -17.39 -1.70 -17.86
CA PHE A 50 -16.21 -2.55 -18.03
C PHE A 50 -15.48 -2.33 -19.36
N ALA A 51 -16.15 -1.79 -20.38
CA ALA A 51 -15.46 -1.36 -21.59
C ALA A 51 -14.37 -0.32 -21.27
N GLU A 52 -14.69 0.66 -20.41
CA GLU A 52 -13.75 1.70 -19.99
C GLU A 52 -12.69 1.17 -19.03
N LEU A 53 -13.07 0.32 -18.06
CA LEU A 53 -12.11 -0.38 -17.21
C LEU A 53 -11.10 -1.16 -18.06
N GLY A 54 -11.55 -1.82 -19.12
CA GLY A 54 -10.68 -2.52 -20.06
C GLY A 54 -9.65 -1.62 -20.73
N ASP A 55 -10.01 -0.37 -21.05
CA ASP A 55 -9.08 0.63 -21.62
C ASP A 55 -8.04 1.09 -20.59
N TRP A 56 -8.43 1.27 -19.33
CA TRP A 56 -7.49 1.55 -18.23
C TRP A 56 -6.52 0.38 -18.04
N LEU A 57 -7.02 -0.85 -17.97
CA LEU A 57 -6.18 -2.04 -17.79
C LEU A 57 -5.18 -2.25 -18.94
N LYS A 58 -5.58 -1.98 -20.19
CA LYS A 58 -4.69 -2.10 -21.37
C LYS A 58 -3.59 -1.04 -21.39
N SER A 59 -3.86 0.15 -20.87
CA SER A 59 -2.92 1.28 -20.89
C SER A 59 -2.01 1.34 -19.68
N ALA A 60 -2.30 0.55 -18.64
CA ALA A 60 -1.52 0.48 -17.41
C ALA A 60 -0.12 -0.12 -17.64
N SER A 61 0.89 0.57 -17.12
CA SER A 61 2.28 0.09 -17.04
C SER A 61 2.47 -0.98 -15.96
N LEU A 62 1.62 -0.94 -14.94
CA LEU A 62 1.61 -1.88 -13.82
C LEU A 62 0.23 -1.89 -13.17
N ILE A 63 -0.29 -3.08 -12.93
CA ILE A 63 -1.47 -3.31 -12.11
C ILE A 63 -1.00 -3.89 -10.79
N ILE A 64 -1.55 -3.40 -9.68
CA ILE A 64 -1.28 -3.81 -8.32
C ILE A 64 -2.58 -4.32 -7.71
N GLY A 65 -2.54 -5.46 -7.03
CA GLY A 65 -3.67 -5.96 -6.26
C GLY A 65 -3.23 -6.91 -5.15
N PHE A 66 -4.20 -7.40 -4.39
CA PHE A 66 -3.98 -8.36 -3.30
C PHE A 66 -4.73 -9.65 -3.59
N ASN A 67 -4.02 -10.73 -3.90
CA ASN A 67 -4.59 -11.99 -4.42
C ASN A 67 -5.24 -11.88 -5.82
N SER A 68 -5.03 -10.76 -6.49
CA SER A 68 -5.67 -10.36 -7.74
C SER A 68 -5.34 -11.23 -8.94
N LYS A 69 -4.18 -11.88 -8.99
CA LYS A 69 -3.88 -12.81 -10.09
C LYS A 69 -4.70 -14.08 -10.00
N SER A 70 -4.87 -14.61 -8.79
CA SER A 70 -5.54 -15.90 -8.59
C SER A 70 -7.06 -15.76 -8.45
N PHE A 71 -7.53 -14.60 -8.00
CA PHE A 71 -8.95 -14.31 -7.80
C PHE A 71 -9.47 -13.30 -8.83
N ASP A 72 -9.18 -12.01 -8.65
CA ASP A 72 -9.79 -10.91 -9.40
C ASP A 72 -9.68 -11.10 -10.91
N PHE A 73 -8.49 -11.34 -11.42
CA PHE A 73 -8.25 -11.53 -12.86
C PHE A 73 -8.91 -12.81 -13.37
N THR A 74 -9.03 -13.86 -12.54
CA THR A 74 -9.73 -15.09 -12.90
C THR A 74 -11.23 -14.81 -13.11
N VAL A 75 -11.84 -14.05 -12.22
CA VAL A 75 -13.26 -13.66 -12.29
C VAL A 75 -13.50 -12.67 -13.44
N LEU A 76 -12.61 -11.69 -13.58
CA LEU A 76 -12.74 -10.58 -14.52
C LEU A 76 -12.43 -10.99 -15.97
N GLN A 77 -11.68 -12.08 -16.20
CA GLN A 77 -11.24 -12.49 -17.54
C GLN A 77 -12.39 -12.71 -18.53
N LYS A 78 -13.56 -13.18 -18.09
CA LYS A 78 -14.70 -13.44 -19.01
C LYS A 78 -15.29 -12.18 -19.65
N TYR A 79 -15.04 -11.01 -19.06
CA TYR A 79 -15.49 -9.72 -19.59
C TYR A 79 -14.58 -9.17 -20.70
N TYR A 80 -13.42 -9.80 -20.92
CA TYR A 80 -12.40 -9.30 -21.85
C TYR A 80 -11.92 -10.38 -22.84
N LYS A 81 -11.74 -9.98 -24.10
CA LYS A 81 -11.17 -10.84 -25.15
C LYS A 81 -9.65 -10.95 -25.07
N PHE A 82 -8.99 -9.95 -24.49
CA PHE A 82 -7.54 -9.98 -24.29
C PHE A 82 -7.20 -10.70 -22.98
N LYS A 83 -6.02 -11.31 -22.91
CA LYS A 83 -5.59 -12.08 -21.74
C LYS A 83 -5.11 -11.12 -20.65
N LEU A 84 -5.86 -11.01 -19.56
CA LEU A 84 -5.50 -10.19 -18.40
C LEU A 84 -4.17 -10.67 -17.78
N SER A 85 -3.91 -11.98 -17.82
CA SER A 85 -2.66 -12.58 -17.33
C SER A 85 -1.39 -12.12 -18.07
N LYS A 86 -1.52 -11.45 -19.22
CA LYS A 86 -0.39 -10.88 -19.96
C LYS A 86 -0.07 -9.44 -19.57
N LEU A 87 -0.93 -8.79 -18.78
CA LEU A 87 -0.69 -7.43 -18.31
C LEU A 87 0.41 -7.43 -17.24
N PRO A 88 1.25 -6.38 -17.15
CA PRO A 88 2.19 -6.23 -16.05
C PRO A 88 1.45 -6.17 -14.72
N HIS A 89 1.71 -7.12 -13.82
CA HIS A 89 0.90 -7.30 -12.63
C HIS A 89 1.77 -7.71 -11.42
N LEU A 90 1.68 -6.90 -10.36
CA LEU A 90 2.21 -7.17 -9.03
C LEU A 90 1.06 -7.62 -8.13
N ASP A 91 1.12 -8.87 -7.66
CA ASP A 91 0.17 -9.40 -6.67
C ASP A 91 0.89 -9.48 -5.33
N ILE A 92 0.47 -8.65 -4.37
CA ILE A 92 1.14 -8.52 -3.08
C ILE A 92 1.09 -9.84 -2.32
N LEU A 93 -0.05 -10.54 -2.35
CA LEU A 93 -0.20 -11.80 -1.63
C LEU A 93 0.69 -12.89 -2.25
N GLU A 94 0.78 -12.94 -3.57
CA GLU A 94 1.69 -13.86 -4.26
C GLU A 94 3.15 -13.66 -3.80
N GLU A 95 3.64 -12.42 -3.75
CA GLU A 95 5.02 -12.13 -3.37
C GLU A 95 5.32 -12.44 -1.91
N ILE A 96 4.46 -12.02 -0.99
CA ILE A 96 4.68 -12.28 0.44
C ILE A 96 4.54 -13.77 0.75
N SER A 97 3.60 -14.49 0.09
CA SER A 97 3.43 -15.93 0.32
C SER A 97 4.61 -16.75 -0.18
N ARG A 98 5.29 -16.32 -1.25
CA ARG A 98 6.55 -16.94 -1.68
C ARG A 98 7.65 -16.80 -0.64
N THR A 99 7.65 -15.70 0.12
CA THR A 99 8.64 -15.43 1.16
C THR A 99 8.31 -16.15 2.47
N LEU A 100 7.05 -16.17 2.87
CA LEU A 100 6.59 -16.71 4.16
C LEU A 100 6.21 -18.20 4.14
N GLY A 101 5.98 -18.78 2.96
CA GLY A 101 5.47 -20.15 2.82
C GLY A 101 3.99 -20.32 3.18
N HIS A 102 3.27 -19.25 3.53
CA HIS A 102 1.85 -19.26 3.85
C HIS A 102 1.18 -17.94 3.43
N ARG A 103 -0.16 -17.91 3.48
CA ARG A 103 -0.97 -16.75 3.07
C ARG A 103 -1.31 -15.87 4.28
N LEU A 104 -1.34 -14.56 4.05
CA LEU A 104 -1.83 -13.57 5.01
C LEU A 104 -3.12 -12.93 4.50
N LYS A 105 -3.94 -12.42 5.42
CA LYS A 105 -5.06 -11.53 5.08
C LYS A 105 -4.53 -10.12 4.85
N LEU A 106 -5.13 -9.39 3.91
CA LEU A 106 -4.80 -7.99 3.64
C LEU A 106 -4.85 -7.17 4.95
N GLU A 107 -5.91 -7.34 5.72
CA GLU A 107 -6.10 -6.67 7.01
C GLU A 107 -4.94 -6.90 7.98
N SER A 108 -4.52 -8.16 8.15
CA SER A 108 -3.42 -8.49 9.07
C SER A 108 -2.07 -7.91 8.60
N LEU A 109 -1.85 -7.89 7.30
CA LEU A 109 -0.65 -7.29 6.70
C LEU A 109 -0.67 -5.76 6.83
N ALA A 110 -1.82 -5.13 6.56
CA ALA A 110 -2.02 -3.69 6.67
C ALA A 110 -1.86 -3.22 8.11
N GLN A 111 -2.55 -3.85 9.07
CA GLN A 111 -2.41 -3.55 10.49
C GLN A 111 -0.96 -3.68 10.97
N SER A 112 -0.27 -4.73 10.52
CA SER A 112 1.14 -4.91 10.85
C SER A 112 2.01 -3.84 10.18
N THR A 113 1.77 -3.48 8.93
CA THR A 113 2.64 -2.57 8.16
C THR A 113 2.40 -1.10 8.49
N LEU A 114 1.14 -0.69 8.48
CA LEU A 114 0.69 0.70 8.55
C LEU A 114 0.28 1.11 9.97
N GLY A 115 -0.02 0.14 10.85
CA GLY A 115 -0.60 0.40 12.18
C GLY A 115 -2.10 0.69 12.13
N GLU A 116 -2.68 0.78 10.95
CA GLU A 116 -4.12 0.94 10.73
C GLU A 116 -4.67 -0.21 9.89
N GLY A 117 -5.91 -0.60 10.22
CA GLY A 117 -6.72 -1.57 9.52
C GLY A 117 -7.93 -0.92 8.84
N LYS A 118 -8.81 -1.71 8.23
CA LYS A 118 -10.07 -1.20 7.66
C LYS A 118 -10.87 -0.45 8.72
N SER A 119 -11.49 0.65 8.29
CA SER A 119 -12.33 1.51 9.15
C SER A 119 -13.73 0.93 9.44
N GLY A 120 -14.04 -0.28 8.94
CA GLY A 120 -15.36 -0.91 8.99
C GLY A 120 -15.34 -2.38 9.39
N THR A 121 -16.46 -2.87 9.91
CA THR A 121 -16.68 -4.29 10.18
C THR A 121 -16.90 -5.06 8.88
N GLY A 122 -16.47 -6.33 8.84
CA GLY A 122 -16.63 -7.25 7.71
C GLY A 122 -18.09 -7.61 7.42
N LEU A 123 -18.88 -6.62 7.00
CA LEU A 123 -20.13 -6.82 6.31
C LEU A 123 -19.80 -7.38 4.92
N ASP A 124 -20.49 -8.45 4.55
CA ASP A 124 -20.23 -9.19 3.31
C ASP A 124 -20.63 -8.31 2.10
N ALA A 125 -19.70 -8.05 1.19
CA ALA A 125 -19.94 -7.29 -0.04
C ALA A 125 -21.10 -7.88 -0.87
N ILE A 126 -21.28 -9.20 -0.84
CA ILE A 126 -22.41 -9.88 -1.47
C ILE A 126 -23.74 -9.46 -0.85
N TRP A 127 -23.77 -9.22 0.48
CA TRP A 127 -24.97 -8.71 1.14
C TRP A 127 -25.32 -7.30 0.67
N TYR A 128 -24.32 -6.41 0.54
CA TYR A 128 -24.57 -5.07 0.00
C TYR A 128 -25.11 -5.11 -1.42
N TYR A 129 -24.52 -5.95 -2.27
CA TYR A 129 -25.01 -6.16 -3.64
C TYR A 129 -26.45 -6.67 -3.66
N LYS A 130 -26.77 -7.74 -2.92
CA LYS A 130 -28.11 -8.34 -2.87
C LYS A 130 -29.19 -7.40 -2.33
N ASN A 131 -28.82 -6.40 -1.54
CA ASN A 131 -29.74 -5.40 -0.97
C ASN A 131 -29.69 -4.04 -1.69
N ASN A 132 -29.10 -3.96 -2.88
CA ASN A 132 -28.93 -2.72 -3.66
C ASN A 132 -28.27 -1.57 -2.86
N GLN A 133 -27.40 -1.89 -1.90
CA GLN A 133 -26.68 -0.92 -1.07
C GLN A 133 -25.40 -0.46 -1.78
N TRP A 134 -25.54 0.15 -2.96
CA TRP A 134 -24.41 0.48 -3.84
C TRP A 134 -23.38 1.40 -3.18
N ASP A 135 -23.80 2.46 -2.50
CA ASP A 135 -22.86 3.38 -1.83
C ASP A 135 -21.98 2.68 -0.79
N LYS A 136 -22.52 1.66 -0.10
CA LYS A 136 -21.77 0.87 0.87
C LYS A 136 -20.81 -0.10 0.20
N LEU A 137 -21.25 -0.75 -0.89
CA LEU A 137 -20.42 -1.64 -1.69
C LEU A 137 -19.24 -0.89 -2.31
N GLU A 138 -19.50 0.29 -2.90
CA GLU A 138 -18.48 1.16 -3.48
C GLU A 138 -17.49 1.64 -2.42
N LYS A 139 -17.97 2.10 -1.26
CA LYS A 139 -17.10 2.48 -0.16
C LYS A 139 -16.24 1.32 0.34
N TYR A 140 -16.80 0.11 0.45
CA TYR A 140 -16.09 -1.07 0.91
C TYR A 140 -14.96 -1.46 -0.06
N CYS A 141 -15.28 -1.64 -1.34
CA CYS A 141 -14.29 -2.01 -2.36
C CYS A 141 -13.19 -0.94 -2.51
N LEU A 142 -13.56 0.36 -2.48
CA LEU A 142 -12.56 1.43 -2.56
C LEU A 142 -11.67 1.53 -1.30
N ASP A 143 -12.14 1.11 -0.13
CA ASP A 143 -11.30 1.01 1.06
C ASP A 143 -10.24 -0.09 0.88
N ASP A 144 -10.59 -1.23 0.27
CA ASP A 144 -9.65 -2.32 -0.04
C ASP A 144 -8.59 -1.88 -1.06
N VAL A 145 -9.00 -1.12 -2.09
CA VAL A 145 -8.08 -0.49 -3.04
C VAL A 145 -7.14 0.47 -2.33
N ARG A 146 -7.66 1.33 -1.44
CA ARG A 146 -6.86 2.30 -0.65
C ARG A 146 -5.83 1.58 0.22
N VAL A 147 -6.25 0.58 0.99
CA VAL A 147 -5.34 -0.19 1.86
C VAL A 147 -4.28 -0.91 1.03
N THR A 148 -4.66 -1.54 -0.08
CA THR A 148 -3.72 -2.20 -1.00
C THR A 148 -2.69 -1.20 -1.56
N LYS A 149 -3.14 0.01 -1.95
CA LYS A 149 -2.28 1.09 -2.42
C LYS A 149 -1.29 1.53 -1.35
N GLU A 150 -1.74 1.72 -0.12
CA GLU A 150 -0.90 2.17 1.00
C GLU A 150 0.14 1.13 1.39
N VAL A 151 -0.23 -0.16 1.43
CA VAL A 151 0.71 -1.28 1.63
C VAL A 151 1.76 -1.31 0.53
N TYR A 152 1.34 -1.18 -0.75
CA TYR A 152 2.26 -1.12 -1.87
C TYR A 152 3.25 0.05 -1.76
N GLU A 153 2.76 1.26 -1.49
CA GLU A 153 3.61 2.45 -1.37
C GLU A 153 4.53 2.37 -0.15
N TYR A 154 4.11 1.74 0.95
CA TYR A 154 5.01 1.46 2.07
C TYR A 154 6.15 0.53 1.63
N GLY A 155 5.82 -0.65 1.08
CA GLY A 155 6.83 -1.63 0.68
C GLY A 155 7.81 -1.08 -0.36
N LYS A 156 7.32 -0.25 -1.29
CA LYS A 156 8.14 0.46 -2.29
C LYS A 156 9.12 1.45 -1.67
N ARG A 157 8.75 2.16 -0.60
CA ARG A 157 9.58 3.17 0.07
C ARG A 157 10.51 2.61 1.13
N HIS A 158 10.10 1.53 1.79
CA HIS A 158 10.85 0.93 2.91
C HIS A 158 11.62 -0.34 2.53
N GLY A 159 11.34 -0.93 1.36
CA GLY A 159 11.95 -2.19 0.91
C GLY A 159 11.49 -3.42 1.72
N HIS A 160 10.49 -3.27 2.57
CA HIS A 160 9.89 -4.36 3.34
C HIS A 160 8.46 -4.02 3.76
N LEU A 161 7.71 -5.05 4.14
CA LEU A 161 6.44 -4.97 4.87
C LEU A 161 6.63 -5.58 6.25
N TRP A 162 5.63 -5.43 7.13
CA TRP A 162 5.65 -6.07 8.45
C TRP A 162 4.56 -7.13 8.54
N TYR A 163 4.85 -8.21 9.26
CA TYR A 163 3.82 -9.15 9.71
C TYR A 163 4.03 -9.54 11.17
N ASP A 164 2.93 -9.82 11.84
CA ASP A 164 2.96 -10.41 13.18
C ASP A 164 3.20 -11.92 13.09
N LYS A 165 4.22 -12.37 13.82
CA LYS A 165 4.50 -13.78 14.04
C LYS A 165 4.52 -14.04 15.54
N MET A 166 3.37 -14.50 16.05
CA MET A 166 3.19 -14.86 17.46
C MET A 166 3.51 -13.68 18.40
N GLY A 167 3.07 -12.47 18.06
CA GLY A 167 3.30 -11.26 18.85
C GLY A 167 4.62 -10.55 18.55
N HIS A 168 5.43 -11.07 17.64
CA HIS A 168 6.67 -10.42 17.19
C HIS A 168 6.51 -9.91 15.76
N LYS A 169 6.79 -8.62 15.57
CA LYS A 169 6.89 -8.01 14.24
C LYS A 169 8.14 -8.51 13.52
N GLU A 170 7.97 -9.18 12.40
CA GLU A 170 9.06 -9.58 11.51
C GLU A 170 8.93 -8.85 10.16
N PRO A 171 10.06 -8.44 9.54
CA PRO A 171 10.02 -7.80 8.23
C PRO A 171 9.89 -8.83 7.11
N ILE A 172 9.06 -8.54 6.11
CA ILE A 172 8.99 -9.26 4.84
C ILE A 172 9.70 -8.41 3.78
N PRO A 173 10.89 -8.78 3.31
CA PRO A 173 11.60 -8.00 2.31
C PRO A 173 10.81 -7.96 0.99
N VAL A 174 10.70 -6.78 0.37
CA VAL A 174 10.08 -6.58 -0.94
C VAL A 174 10.95 -5.70 -1.82
N ARG A 175 10.83 -5.84 -3.14
CA ARG A 175 11.68 -5.11 -4.11
C ARG A 175 10.82 -4.41 -5.16
N TRP A 176 10.10 -3.38 -4.73
CA TRP A 176 9.15 -2.64 -5.60
C TRP A 176 9.63 -1.23 -5.98
N GLY A 177 10.62 -0.70 -5.27
CA GLY A 177 11.27 0.58 -5.55
C GLY A 177 12.49 0.41 -6.46
N ASN A 178 12.73 1.40 -7.31
CA ASN A 178 13.92 1.48 -8.18
C ASN A 178 14.96 2.50 -7.67
N GLY A 179 14.81 2.96 -6.42
CA GLY A 179 15.63 4.01 -5.82
C GLY A 179 15.93 3.73 -4.36
N GLU A 180 16.56 4.68 -3.70
CA GLU A 180 16.96 4.57 -2.29
C GLU A 180 15.73 4.49 -1.39
N ASN A 181 15.70 3.52 -0.49
CA ASN A 181 14.67 3.46 0.55
C ASN A 181 14.86 4.58 1.58
N ILE A 182 13.85 4.80 2.43
CA ILE A 182 13.88 5.86 3.46
C ILE A 182 15.16 5.81 4.30
N ARG A 183 15.61 4.62 4.70
CA ARG A 183 16.82 4.47 5.50
C ARG A 183 18.07 4.84 4.70
N GLU A 184 18.17 4.41 3.46
CA GLU A 184 19.28 4.74 2.55
C GLU A 184 19.35 6.25 2.31
N LEU A 185 18.20 6.91 2.10
CA LEU A 185 18.11 8.36 1.97
C LEU A 185 18.62 9.07 3.23
N LEU A 186 18.23 8.63 4.42
CA LEU A 186 18.72 9.18 5.69
C LEU A 186 20.23 8.97 5.84
N VAL A 187 20.74 7.78 5.53
CA VAL A 187 22.18 7.48 5.61
C VAL A 187 22.99 8.35 4.65
N LYS A 188 22.52 8.51 3.41
CA LYS A 188 23.15 9.36 2.41
C LYS A 188 23.14 10.82 2.85
N SER A 189 22.00 11.33 3.30
CA SER A 189 21.86 12.70 3.79
C SER A 189 22.79 12.96 4.98
N PHE A 190 22.87 12.03 5.92
CA PHE A 190 23.78 12.13 7.07
C PHE A 190 25.25 12.16 6.64
N LYS A 191 25.66 11.26 5.74
CA LYS A 191 27.03 11.24 5.19
C LYS A 191 27.39 12.53 4.46
N ASN A 192 26.42 13.16 3.81
CA ASN A 192 26.61 14.41 3.09
C ASN A 192 26.50 15.66 3.98
N GLY A 193 26.20 15.52 5.27
CA GLY A 193 25.94 16.68 6.14
C GLY A 193 24.72 17.49 5.68
N GLU A 194 23.70 16.81 5.15
CA GLU A 194 22.46 17.40 4.68
C GLU A 194 21.43 17.45 5.80
N GLN A 195 20.70 18.56 5.86
CA GLN A 195 19.51 18.69 6.69
C GLN A 195 18.31 18.17 5.91
N VAL A 196 17.45 17.41 6.58
CA VAL A 196 16.29 16.78 5.93
C VAL A 196 14.98 17.19 6.60
N GLU A 197 13.94 17.36 5.79
CA GLU A 197 12.55 17.35 6.22
C GLU A 197 12.02 15.93 6.09
N ILE A 198 11.50 15.39 7.20
CA ILE A 198 10.80 14.11 7.22
C ILE A 198 9.30 14.34 7.31
N ASP A 199 8.52 13.57 6.55
CA ASP A 199 7.09 13.43 6.76
C ASP A 199 6.85 12.29 7.75
N TYR A 200 6.50 12.61 8.99
CA TYR A 200 6.52 11.69 10.12
C TYR A 200 5.13 11.42 10.70
N LEU A 201 4.79 10.13 10.86
CA LEU A 201 3.59 9.69 11.56
C LEU A 201 3.89 9.52 13.06
N LYS A 202 3.38 10.39 13.93
CA LYS A 202 3.69 10.34 15.36
C LYS A 202 2.94 9.19 16.07
N THR A 203 1.64 9.07 15.83
CA THR A 203 0.77 7.98 16.28
C THR A 203 -0.23 7.62 15.18
N GLU A 204 -0.84 6.44 15.26
CA GLU A 204 -1.83 5.92 14.28
C GLU A 204 -3.05 6.84 14.11
N THR A 205 -3.31 7.72 15.09
CA THR A 205 -4.45 8.63 15.12
C THR A 205 -4.10 10.10 14.93
N GLU A 206 -2.81 10.46 14.78
CA GLU A 206 -2.38 11.84 14.60
C GLU A 206 -2.08 12.15 13.12
N GLU A 207 -2.37 13.39 12.71
CA GLU A 207 -1.99 13.88 11.39
C GLU A 207 -0.47 13.81 11.18
N ARG A 208 -0.10 13.53 9.93
CA ARG A 208 1.28 13.55 9.45
C ARG A 208 1.92 14.90 9.73
N GLN A 209 3.15 14.88 10.24
CA GLN A 209 3.90 16.10 10.54
C GLN A 209 5.18 16.15 9.75
N LYS A 210 5.34 17.23 9.00
CA LYS A 210 6.63 17.62 8.44
C LYS A 210 7.53 18.15 9.55
N VAL A 211 8.70 17.54 9.69
CA VAL A 211 9.68 17.89 10.71
C VAL A 211 11.06 17.99 10.09
N THR A 212 11.67 19.18 10.19
CA THR A 212 13.08 19.37 9.84
C THR A 212 13.98 18.83 10.94
N ILE A 213 14.93 17.97 10.57
CA ILE A 213 15.85 17.30 11.48
C ILE A 213 17.30 17.35 10.99
N ASP A 214 18.23 17.49 11.93
CA ASP A 214 19.66 17.30 11.71
C ASP A 214 20.09 15.96 12.30
N ILE A 215 20.41 15.02 11.43
CA ILE A 215 20.70 13.63 11.80
C ILE A 215 22.01 13.59 12.59
N LYS A 216 21.97 12.98 13.77
CA LYS A 216 23.15 12.76 14.63
C LYS A 216 23.63 11.31 14.60
N HIS A 217 22.71 10.36 14.60
CA HIS A 217 23.01 8.94 14.61
C HIS A 217 21.85 8.14 13.99
N ILE A 218 22.18 7.08 13.24
CA ILE A 218 21.21 6.20 12.59
C ILE A 218 21.48 4.77 13.07
N SER A 219 20.50 4.14 13.71
CA SER A 219 20.52 2.71 14.05
C SER A 219 19.78 1.88 12.99
N GLN A 220 19.40 0.64 13.30
CA GLN A 220 18.67 -0.20 12.35
C GLN A 220 17.27 0.36 12.05
N ASN A 221 16.50 0.74 13.08
CA ASN A 221 15.10 1.20 12.95
C ASN A 221 14.86 2.62 13.49
N GLN A 222 15.88 3.31 13.99
CA GLN A 222 15.72 4.64 14.57
C GLN A 222 16.74 5.62 14.02
N VAL A 223 16.32 6.88 13.95
CA VAL A 223 17.21 8.02 13.72
C VAL A 223 17.13 8.95 14.93
N GLN A 224 18.29 9.20 15.54
CA GLN A 224 18.46 10.24 16.54
C GLN A 224 18.88 11.51 15.83
N ALA A 225 18.11 12.58 16.03
CA ALA A 225 18.32 13.83 15.34
C ALA A 225 17.94 15.05 16.20
N PHE A 226 18.57 16.19 15.95
CA PHE A 226 18.11 17.46 16.50
C PHE A 226 16.85 17.89 15.74
N CYS A 227 15.73 18.05 16.45
CA CYS A 227 14.47 18.46 15.88
C CYS A 227 14.35 19.99 15.94
N GLN A 228 14.38 20.65 14.78
CA GLN A 228 14.35 22.11 14.70
C GLN A 228 13.08 22.71 15.30
N ARG A 229 11.93 22.07 15.09
CA ARG A 229 10.66 22.51 15.69
C ARG A 229 10.65 22.44 17.22
N ARG A 230 11.31 21.44 17.81
CA ARG A 230 11.30 21.19 19.26
C ARG A 230 12.54 21.73 19.98
N GLN A 231 13.53 22.22 19.23
CA GLN A 231 14.82 22.68 19.74
C GLN A 231 15.47 21.67 20.69
N ALA A 232 15.38 20.38 20.36
CA ALA A 232 15.86 19.29 21.21
C ALA A 232 16.24 18.05 20.40
N ILE A 233 17.13 17.22 20.96
CA ILE A 233 17.42 15.89 20.42
C ILE A 233 16.21 14.99 20.64
N LYS A 234 15.76 14.34 19.56
CA LYS A 234 14.65 13.39 19.55
C LYS A 234 15.06 12.12 18.82
N VAL A 235 14.31 11.06 19.07
CA VAL A 235 14.44 9.78 18.38
C VAL A 235 13.18 9.58 17.54
N PHE A 236 13.36 9.26 16.27
CA PHE A 236 12.29 8.98 15.33
C PHE A 236 12.39 7.52 14.88
N ASN A 237 11.26 6.83 14.80
CA ASN A 237 11.21 5.49 14.22
C ASN A 237 11.23 5.61 12.68
N ILE A 238 12.19 4.98 12.03
CA ILE A 238 12.34 5.02 10.57
C ILE A 238 11.11 4.45 9.86
N ASP A 239 10.45 3.45 10.46
CA ASP A 239 9.24 2.83 9.91
C ASP A 239 8.04 3.78 9.89
N LYS A 240 8.11 4.90 10.64
CA LYS A 240 7.09 5.94 10.71
C LYS A 240 7.41 7.15 9.82
N ILE A 241 8.53 7.11 9.08
CA ILE A 241 8.93 8.16 8.14
C ILE A 241 8.38 7.81 6.76
N ILE A 242 7.40 8.60 6.31
CA ILE A 242 6.65 8.43 5.07
C ILE A 242 7.44 8.96 3.86
N ASN A 243 8.20 10.03 4.05
CA ASN A 243 9.04 10.64 3.04
C ASN A 243 10.24 11.36 3.66
N VAL A 244 11.32 11.50 2.90
CA VAL A 244 12.51 12.27 3.27
C VAL A 244 12.88 13.20 2.12
N GLN A 245 13.02 14.49 2.41
CA GLN A 245 13.47 15.49 1.45
C GLN A 245 14.67 16.25 2.01
N THR A 246 15.76 16.35 1.24
CA THR A 246 16.86 17.26 1.56
C THR A 246 16.39 18.71 1.43
N VAL A 247 16.56 19.48 2.50
CA VAL A 247 16.13 20.90 2.56
C VAL A 247 17.29 21.87 2.75
N GLY A 248 18.51 21.38 2.98
CA GLY A 248 19.68 22.23 3.11
C GLY A 248 20.91 21.46 3.61
N ARG A 249 21.87 22.21 4.15
CA ARG A 249 23.01 21.65 4.87
C ARG A 249 22.75 21.73 6.37
N GLN A 250 23.21 20.73 7.12
CA GLN A 250 23.21 20.83 8.57
C GLN A 250 24.15 21.95 8.97
N GLU A 251 23.71 22.82 9.86
CA GLU A 251 24.64 23.73 10.51
C GLU A 251 25.62 22.88 11.31
N HIS A 252 26.93 23.04 11.07
CA HIS A 252 27.96 22.41 11.88
C HIS A 252 27.80 22.90 13.33
N PHE A 253 27.04 22.20 14.15
CA PHE A 253 27.02 22.37 15.61
C PHE A 253 28.30 21.75 16.21
N GLN A 254 29.46 22.12 15.67
CA GLN A 254 30.76 22.04 16.35
C GLN A 254 31.08 23.39 17.00
N SER A 255 30.18 23.93 17.82
CA SER A 255 30.50 24.95 18.84
C SER A 255 29.24 25.33 19.60
N LYS A 256 28.99 24.65 20.73
CA LYS A 256 28.26 25.14 21.93
C LYS A 256 28.04 23.96 22.88
N LEU A 257 29.15 23.35 23.28
CA LEU A 257 29.30 22.58 24.50
C LEU A 257 30.61 23.04 25.13
N PHE A 258 30.61 24.31 25.52
CA PHE A 258 31.45 24.92 26.54
C PHE A 258 30.55 25.88 27.31
#